data_AF-A0AAD1X572-F1
#
_entry.id   AF-A0AAD1X572-F1
#
_cell.length_a   1.000
_cell.length_b   1.000
_cell.length_c   1.000
_cell.angle_alpha   90.00
_cell.angle_beta   90.00
_cell.angle_gamma   90.00
#
_symmetry.space_group_name_H-M   'P 1'
#
loop_
_entity.id
_entity.type
_entity.pdbx_description
1 polymer ?
#
loop_
_entity_poly.entity_id
_entity_poly.type
_entity_poly.pdbx_seq_one_letter_code
_entity_poly.pdbx_strand_id
1 'polypeptide(L)'
;MDGFGSDSGSMSIQPEGLSKSDKVSDPEFCKSVVSDENREYTPVEVLDWETQIYTEEDLAKLENDQMLDENEEKKSKSTLDSTEKTGLLIEKDKGVKGITSKEAWTMPILINVDRFENPIADNVLICDMYIKVKTGGSRTLDKVYSQSKLYFKYLRYGLTFLEFYNPDDPEVCEKVELVRKGLMRVFELKIDYLLQELDSLSVKGKIMAQKDWNIRNYIVGDAYSYLDSEPHPDDDPDSESKIGGMNHVELCHYVQTDGINVQISWCSSLKCWSIGSYSVSILAATVEDLKKYPGYNKKIDKMKKHEIRYNYCQLIARNWFKILDTLRERDPGLDFEDEKNELYLALGNTTLVGELIGVDCIQQILNYPSEALIFSSLIDNSKSNETCMPPEKCIEFCRKWNLNCIPITQVGLFSTQKSLKKNMLDLYHTVTTGSICEYEEGVIMMLVLRNPGNPSEDKVLSCSKIKTIEYKVFKKVKDKLKNYWENYEKVTYITKKMEKEYKTKFERFKTEVNDIFKSHLSPDSKYRKSKQSTELVKFGKAAFDNVMFDISLYNLMKTDYSVFCEKVLAKISDEDSNKFSGKKGSRAHRSREPEFSLTSRIFNSEVTYPFCVEPED
;
A
#
# COMPACT_ATOMS: atom_id res chain seq x y z
N MET A 1 20.97 35.22 -47.89
CA MET A 1 19.52 35.38 -47.75
C MET A 1 19.24 35.49 -46.26
N ASP A 2 19.87 36.47 -45.60
CA ASP A 2 19.45 37.87 -45.38
C ASP A 2 18.97 37.89 -43.92
N GLY A 3 19.52 38.61 -42.95
CA GLY A 3 20.38 39.79 -42.94
C GLY A 3 19.86 40.70 -41.83
N PHE A 4 20.77 41.32 -41.06
CA PHE A 4 20.56 42.34 -40.02
C PHE A 4 20.11 41.83 -38.63
N GLY A 5 20.67 42.26 -37.51
CA GLY A 5 21.70 43.28 -37.27
C GLY A 5 22.09 43.28 -35.79
N SER A 6 23.38 43.48 -35.56
CA SER A 6 24.03 43.73 -34.27
C SER A 6 23.62 45.10 -33.70
N ASP A 7 23.50 45.20 -32.38
CA ASP A 7 24.10 46.36 -31.69
C ASP A 7 24.45 46.06 -30.22
N SER A 8 25.70 46.41 -29.91
CA SER A 8 26.39 46.32 -28.63
C SER A 8 26.28 47.65 -27.89
N GLY A 9 26.01 47.61 -26.58
CA GLY A 9 26.00 48.82 -25.74
C GLY A 9 26.33 48.50 -24.28
N SER A 10 27.62 48.44 -23.97
CA SER A 10 28.17 48.42 -22.61
C SER A 10 28.09 49.80 -21.96
N MET A 11 27.58 49.92 -20.74
CA MET A 11 27.91 51.04 -19.84
C MET A 11 28.10 50.55 -18.41
N SER A 12 29.34 50.71 -17.95
CA SER A 12 29.83 50.56 -16.59
C SER A 12 29.64 51.85 -15.80
N ILE A 13 29.08 51.79 -14.59
CA ILE A 13 29.29 52.80 -13.54
C ILE A 13 29.36 52.09 -12.18
N GLN A 14 30.50 52.21 -11.50
CA GLN A 14 30.63 52.10 -10.04
C GLN A 14 31.13 53.50 -9.51
N PRO A 15 31.46 53.70 -8.21
CA PRO A 15 30.51 54.09 -7.16
C PRO A 15 31.04 55.23 -6.26
N GLU A 16 30.19 56.14 -5.79
CA GLU A 16 30.49 57.04 -4.66
C GLU A 16 29.14 57.37 -3.99
N GLY A 17 28.93 57.50 -2.69
CA GLY A 17 29.78 57.63 -1.52
C GLY A 17 29.01 58.47 -0.48
N LEU A 18 28.97 58.01 0.78
CA LEU A 18 28.80 58.78 2.03
C LEU A 18 27.58 59.72 2.21
N SER A 19 26.77 59.48 3.26
CA SER A 19 26.79 60.31 4.49
C SER A 19 25.88 59.77 5.60
N LYS A 20 26.36 59.90 6.84
CA LYS A 20 25.71 59.62 8.13
C LYS A 20 24.74 60.73 8.55
N SER A 21 23.97 60.42 9.61
CA SER A 21 23.10 61.26 10.48
C SER A 21 21.73 61.65 9.89
N ASP A 22 20.59 61.52 10.57
CA ASP A 22 20.31 61.86 11.97
C ASP A 22 19.26 60.96 12.67
N LYS A 23 19.33 60.97 14.02
CA LYS A 23 18.26 60.58 14.95
C LYS A 23 17.09 61.58 14.85
N VAL A 24 15.85 61.13 15.15
CA VAL A 24 14.94 61.69 16.19
C VAL A 24 13.48 61.21 15.96
N SER A 25 12.88 60.77 17.08
CA SER A 25 11.46 60.74 17.47
C SER A 25 10.43 59.88 16.72
N ASP A 26 9.98 58.84 17.42
CA ASP A 26 8.55 58.50 17.58
C ASP A 26 7.74 59.74 18.01
N PRO A 27 6.48 59.89 17.56
CA PRO A 27 5.41 59.44 18.45
C PRO A 27 4.18 58.82 17.76
N GLU A 28 3.56 57.92 18.53
CA GLU A 28 2.14 57.54 18.58
C GLU A 28 1.16 58.40 17.76
N PHE A 29 0.30 57.76 16.94
CA PHE A 29 -1.15 57.81 17.18
C PHE A 29 -1.99 56.80 16.36
N CYS A 30 -2.85 56.11 17.11
CA CYS A 30 -4.18 55.51 16.83
C CYS A 30 -4.41 54.59 15.63
N LYS A 31 -4.74 53.30 15.84
CA LYS A 31 -5.95 52.69 16.47
C LYS A 31 -7.14 52.52 15.50
N SER A 32 -7.81 51.38 15.68
CA SER A 32 -9.00 50.82 15.01
C SER A 32 -8.64 50.01 13.75
N VAL A 33 -8.93 48.71 13.66
CA VAL A 33 -10.27 48.10 13.80
C VAL A 33 -10.19 46.69 14.42
N VAL A 34 -10.94 46.54 15.52
CA VAL A 34 -11.74 45.40 16.00
C VAL A 34 -11.07 44.02 16.12
N SER A 35 -10.81 43.67 17.38
CA SER A 35 -10.72 42.33 17.93
C SER A 35 -12.05 41.56 17.78
N ASP A 36 -12.05 40.49 16.99
CA ASP A 36 -13.06 39.42 17.09
C ASP A 36 -12.67 38.47 18.24
N GLU A 37 -12.74 38.98 19.46
CA GLU A 37 -12.82 38.16 20.68
C GLU A 37 -14.29 37.78 20.88
N ASN A 38 -14.76 36.75 20.16
CA ASN A 38 -15.96 35.96 20.48
C ASN A 38 -16.17 34.81 19.47
N ARG A 39 -15.12 34.03 19.18
CA ARG A 39 -15.33 32.65 18.73
C ARG A 39 -15.33 31.77 19.96
N GLU A 40 -16.53 31.54 20.48
CA GLU A 40 -16.81 30.37 21.31
C GLU A 40 -16.27 29.16 20.56
N TYR A 41 -15.20 28.57 21.09
CA TYR A 41 -14.78 27.22 20.70
C TYR A 41 -15.94 26.30 21.05
N THR A 42 -16.70 25.87 20.04
CA THR A 42 -17.53 24.69 20.17
C THR A 42 -16.59 23.53 20.52
N PRO A 43 -16.80 22.85 21.66
CA PRO A 43 -16.09 21.61 21.94
C PRO A 43 -16.34 20.68 20.76
N VAL A 44 -15.28 20.14 20.18
CA VAL A 44 -15.38 18.98 19.30
C VAL A 44 -16.17 17.93 20.08
N GLU A 45 -17.34 17.54 19.57
CA GLU A 45 -18.11 16.42 20.10
C GLU A 45 -17.15 15.23 20.19
N VAL A 46 -16.76 14.91 21.43
CA VAL A 46 -16.23 13.60 21.76
C VAL A 46 -17.34 12.64 21.37
N LEU A 47 -17.10 11.83 20.33
CA LEU A 47 -17.97 10.73 19.96
C LEU A 47 -18.25 9.94 21.23
N ASP A 48 -19.47 10.06 21.75
CA ASP A 48 -19.92 9.35 22.93
C ASP A 48 -20.12 7.89 22.53
N TRP A 49 -19.15 7.05 22.90
CA TRP A 49 -19.25 5.61 22.72
C TRP A 49 -19.91 5.02 23.97
N GLU A 50 -21.17 5.38 24.21
CA GLU A 50 -22.00 4.66 25.18
C GLU A 50 -22.24 3.25 24.66
N THR A 51 -21.32 2.37 25.02
CA THR A 51 -21.54 0.93 25.04
C THR A 51 -22.51 0.73 26.19
N GLN A 52 -23.73 0.21 25.95
CA GLN A 52 -24.61 -0.20 27.04
C GLN A 52 -23.88 -1.22 27.92
N ILE A 53 -23.43 -0.79 29.09
CA ILE A 53 -22.87 -1.67 30.12
C ILE A 53 -24.07 -2.27 30.84
N TYR A 54 -24.42 -3.51 30.49
CA TYR A 54 -25.36 -4.30 31.28
C TYR A 54 -24.77 -4.50 32.68
N THR A 55 -25.54 -4.20 33.71
CA THR A 55 -25.14 -4.48 35.09
C THR A 55 -25.19 -5.98 35.36
N GLU A 56 -24.48 -6.47 36.38
CA GLU A 56 -24.59 -7.88 36.80
C GLU A 56 -26.04 -8.28 37.14
N GLU A 57 -26.89 -7.34 37.57
CA GLU A 57 -28.33 -7.58 37.78
C GLU A 57 -29.11 -7.75 36.48
N ASP A 58 -28.76 -7.03 35.41
CA ASP A 58 -29.38 -7.17 34.09
C ASP A 58 -29.01 -8.50 33.44
N LEU A 59 -27.76 -8.94 33.65
CA LEU A 59 -27.27 -10.25 33.22
C LEU A 59 -27.90 -11.40 34.03
N ALA A 60 -28.06 -11.22 35.35
CA ALA A 60 -28.70 -12.21 36.22
C ALA A 60 -30.20 -12.39 35.95
N LYS A 61 -30.90 -11.33 35.50
CA LYS A 61 -32.30 -11.45 35.02
C LYS A 61 -32.40 -12.21 33.71
N LEU A 62 -31.44 -12.01 32.78
CA LEU A 62 -31.41 -12.75 31.52
C LEU A 62 -31.04 -14.23 31.69
N GLU A 63 -30.16 -14.55 32.65
CA GLU A 63 -29.77 -15.94 32.95
C GLU A 63 -30.87 -16.72 33.67
N ASN A 64 -31.66 -16.07 34.54
CA ASN A 64 -32.78 -16.74 35.25
C ASN A 64 -33.94 -17.14 34.32
N ASP A 65 -34.15 -16.42 33.22
CA ASP A 65 -35.17 -16.76 32.22
C ASP A 65 -34.74 -17.88 31.25
N GLN A 66 -33.48 -18.35 31.31
CA GLN A 66 -32.93 -19.35 30.39
C GLN A 66 -32.39 -20.64 31.04
N MET A 67 -32.44 -20.78 32.36
CA MET A 67 -31.93 -21.94 33.10
C MET A 67 -33.04 -22.82 33.69
N LEU A 68 -34.00 -23.22 32.85
CA LEU A 68 -34.70 -24.50 32.96
C LEU A 68 -34.12 -25.44 31.89
N ASP A 69 -32.98 -26.04 32.19
CA ASP A 69 -32.62 -27.43 31.85
C ASP A 69 -31.12 -27.66 32.08
N GLU A 70 -30.86 -28.48 33.10
CA GLU A 70 -29.76 -29.43 33.25
C GLU A 70 -28.31 -28.96 33.58
N ASN A 71 -28.05 -29.14 34.87
CA ASN A 71 -26.85 -29.44 35.65
C ASN A 71 -25.62 -30.14 35.04
N GLU A 72 -24.48 -29.77 35.66
CA GLU A 72 -23.30 -30.58 36.07
C GLU A 72 -22.33 -31.12 34.98
N GLU A 73 -20.99 -31.13 35.11
CA GLU A 73 -20.03 -30.77 36.15
C GLU A 73 -18.60 -30.77 35.54
N LYS A 74 -17.68 -30.08 36.24
CA LYS A 74 -16.24 -30.37 36.43
C LYS A 74 -15.12 -29.61 35.67
N LYS A 75 -14.38 -28.92 36.55
CA LYS A 75 -13.09 -28.21 36.55
C LYS A 75 -11.89 -29.03 36.04
N SER A 76 -10.86 -28.36 35.51
CA SER A 76 -9.58 -28.11 36.23
C SER A 76 -8.48 -27.41 35.40
N LYS A 77 -7.58 -26.76 36.15
CA LYS A 77 -6.55 -25.73 35.86
C LYS A 77 -5.31 -26.23 35.07
N SER A 78 -4.55 -25.31 34.44
CA SER A 78 -3.15 -24.97 34.88
C SER A 78 -2.41 -23.88 34.05
N THR A 79 -1.75 -22.98 34.81
CA THR A 79 -0.46 -22.27 34.69
C THR A 79 -0.06 -21.29 33.55
N LEU A 80 0.44 -20.13 34.03
CA LEU A 80 0.99 -18.93 33.38
C LEU A 80 2.38 -19.10 32.73
N ASP A 81 2.63 -18.26 31.72
CA ASP A 81 3.93 -17.64 31.41
C ASP A 81 3.68 -16.22 30.85
N SER A 82 4.28 -15.18 31.43
CA SER A 82 3.88 -13.77 31.25
C SER A 82 4.63 -13.05 30.12
N THR A 83 3.93 -12.84 29.01
CA THR A 83 4.03 -11.61 28.19
C THR A 83 2.61 -11.07 28.14
N GLU A 84 2.34 -9.88 28.70
CA GLU A 84 0.99 -9.30 28.65
C GLU A 84 0.64 -8.96 27.20
N LYS A 85 -0.13 -9.87 26.60
CA LYS A 85 -0.88 -9.64 25.36
C LYS A 85 -2.32 -9.44 25.78
N THR A 86 -2.77 -8.21 25.82
CA THR A 86 -4.20 -7.91 25.89
C THR A 86 -4.80 -8.16 24.50
N GLY A 87 -5.40 -9.33 24.32
CA GLY A 87 -6.18 -9.65 23.12
C GLY A 87 -7.66 -9.41 23.41
N LEU A 88 -8.29 -8.47 22.72
CA LEU A 88 -9.73 -8.34 22.75
C LEU A 88 -10.34 -9.46 21.89
N LEU A 89 -11.13 -10.34 22.52
CA LEU A 89 -11.99 -11.31 21.84
C LEU A 89 -13.35 -10.65 21.62
N ILE A 90 -13.69 -10.34 20.37
CA ILE A 90 -15.03 -9.82 20.04
C ILE A 90 -15.97 -11.02 19.86
N GLU A 91 -16.98 -11.14 20.72
CA GLU A 91 -18.07 -12.12 20.58
C GLU A 91 -19.15 -11.67 19.60
N LYS A 92 -19.92 -12.66 19.14
CA LYS A 92 -20.77 -12.71 17.93
C LYS A 92 -21.83 -11.62 17.82
N ASP A 93 -22.08 -11.23 16.56
CA ASP A 93 -23.38 -10.73 16.11
C ASP A 93 -24.24 -11.94 15.64
N LYS A 94 -25.26 -12.34 16.41
CA LYS A 94 -26.12 -13.51 16.10
C LYS A 94 -27.39 -13.05 15.37
N GLY A 95 -27.26 -12.79 14.08
CA GLY A 95 -28.36 -12.27 13.25
C GLY A 95 -28.52 -12.88 11.87
N VAL A 96 -28.22 -14.16 11.62
CA VAL A 96 -28.61 -14.85 10.36
C VAL A 96 -28.95 -16.32 10.63
N LYS A 97 -30.24 -16.66 10.66
CA LYS A 97 -30.71 -18.05 10.60
C LYS A 97 -30.66 -18.52 9.14
N GLY A 98 -29.86 -19.55 8.85
CA GLY A 98 -29.94 -20.22 7.55
C GLY A 98 -28.71 -20.96 7.01
N ILE A 99 -27.66 -21.24 7.81
CA ILE A 99 -26.51 -22.03 7.32
C ILE A 99 -26.27 -23.21 8.28
N THR A 100 -26.39 -24.42 7.75
CA THR A 100 -26.17 -25.69 8.45
C THR A 100 -24.77 -25.77 9.05
N SER A 101 -24.72 -26.17 10.32
CA SER A 101 -23.68 -25.99 11.34
C SER A 101 -22.41 -26.84 11.23
N LYS A 102 -21.91 -27.20 10.04
CA LYS A 102 -20.65 -27.95 9.89
C LYS A 102 -19.44 -27.18 9.37
N GLU A 103 -19.60 -25.93 8.92
CA GLU A 103 -18.50 -25.11 8.39
C GLU A 103 -18.41 -23.71 9.02
N ALA A 104 -18.97 -23.50 10.21
CA ALA A 104 -18.68 -22.31 11.00
C ALA A 104 -17.27 -22.43 11.59
N TRP A 105 -16.25 -22.29 10.75
CA TRP A 105 -14.87 -22.07 11.18
C TRP A 105 -14.83 -20.73 11.90
N THR A 106 -15.05 -20.72 13.21
CA THR A 106 -14.72 -19.58 14.07
C THR A 106 -13.19 -19.51 14.13
N MET A 107 -12.57 -18.86 13.15
CA MET A 107 -11.17 -18.48 13.27
C MET A 107 -11.12 -17.39 14.35
N PRO A 108 -10.45 -17.60 15.50
CA PRO A 108 -10.31 -16.54 16.48
C PRO A 108 -9.50 -15.41 15.84
N ILE A 109 -10.16 -14.28 15.58
CA ILE A 109 -9.50 -13.06 15.14
C ILE A 109 -8.93 -12.42 16.39
N LEU A 110 -7.61 -12.29 16.43
CA LEU A 110 -6.93 -11.55 17.50
C LEU A 110 -6.51 -10.21 16.93
N ILE A 111 -7.17 -9.16 17.42
CA ILE A 111 -6.65 -7.81 17.32
C ILE A 111 -5.52 -7.74 18.34
N ASN A 112 -4.29 -7.55 17.87
CA ASN A 112 -3.18 -7.25 18.77
C ASN A 112 -2.97 -5.75 18.80
N VAL A 113 -2.70 -5.28 20.00
CA VAL A 113 -2.14 -3.96 20.25
C VAL A 113 -0.72 -4.22 20.74
N ASP A 114 0.27 -3.88 19.93
CA ASP A 114 1.65 -3.89 20.41
C ASP A 114 1.93 -2.54 21.04
N ARG A 115 2.17 -2.56 22.36
CA ARG A 115 2.56 -1.39 23.15
C ARG A 115 4.07 -1.35 23.29
N PHE A 116 4.65 -0.17 23.10
CA PHE A 116 6.07 0.06 23.31
C PHE A 116 6.28 1.44 23.91
N GLU A 117 7.18 1.52 24.90
CA GLU A 117 7.57 2.79 25.54
C GLU A 117 8.17 3.74 24.50
N ASN A 118 7.69 4.97 24.47
CA ASN A 118 8.23 5.97 23.57
C ASN A 118 9.62 6.41 24.04
N PRO A 119 10.68 6.26 23.24
CA PRO A 119 12.01 6.71 23.64
C PRO A 119 12.17 8.25 23.65
N ILE A 120 11.16 9.00 23.22
CA ILE A 120 11.17 10.47 23.20
C ILE A 120 10.54 11.06 24.47
N ALA A 121 9.52 10.42 25.03
CA ALA A 121 8.79 10.92 26.19
C ALA A 121 8.39 9.76 27.11
N ASP A 122 8.86 9.80 28.36
CA ASP A 122 8.74 8.70 29.32
C ASP A 122 7.29 8.39 29.72
N ASN A 123 6.37 9.35 29.59
CA ASN A 123 4.95 9.20 29.92
C ASN A 123 4.07 8.89 28.71
N VAL A 124 4.66 8.45 27.59
CA VAL A 124 3.91 8.14 26.36
C VAL A 124 4.15 6.70 25.92
N LEU A 125 3.07 5.97 25.66
CA LEU A 125 3.13 4.67 24.99
C LEU A 125 2.74 4.78 23.53
N ILE A 126 3.53 4.16 22.66
CA ILE A 126 3.20 3.97 21.26
C ILE A 126 2.41 2.67 21.14
N CYS A 127 1.17 2.77 20.65
CA CYS A 127 0.26 1.65 20.47
C CYS A 127 0.03 1.40 18.98
N ASP A 128 0.68 0.36 18.44
CA ASP A 128 0.45 -0.09 17.07
C ASP A 128 -0.63 -1.18 17.04
N MET A 129 -1.76 -0.91 16.38
CA MET A 129 -2.84 -1.89 16.21
C MET A 129 -2.72 -2.66 14.89
N TYR A 130 -2.84 -3.97 14.95
CA TYR A 130 -2.93 -4.83 13.76
C TYR A 130 -3.64 -6.15 14.03
N ILE A 131 -4.30 -6.70 13.00
CA ILE A 131 -4.84 -8.06 13.06
C ILE A 131 -3.72 -9.08 12.88
N LYS A 132 -3.63 -10.02 13.82
CA LYS A 132 -2.81 -11.22 13.68
C LYS A 132 -3.69 -12.45 13.53
N VAL A 133 -3.58 -13.06 12.35
CA VAL A 133 -4.23 -14.34 12.10
C VAL A 133 -3.26 -15.45 12.53
N LYS A 134 -3.64 -16.23 13.56
CA LYS A 134 -2.80 -17.28 14.16
C LYS A 134 -2.34 -18.35 13.15
N THR A 135 -3.15 -18.64 12.14
CA THR A 135 -2.89 -19.71 11.17
C THR A 135 -3.33 -19.30 9.77
N GLY A 136 -2.47 -19.55 8.78
CA GLY A 136 -2.80 -19.40 7.35
C GLY A 136 -2.04 -18.29 6.63
N GLY A 137 -1.84 -18.48 5.33
CA GLY A 137 -1.20 -17.48 4.47
C GLY A 137 -2.12 -16.29 4.17
N SER A 138 -1.68 -15.42 3.25
CA SER A 138 -2.40 -14.21 2.83
C SER A 138 -3.88 -14.42 2.49
N ARG A 139 -4.25 -15.57 1.92
CA ARG A 139 -5.65 -15.90 1.60
C ARG A 139 -6.55 -15.98 2.83
N THR A 140 -6.04 -16.45 3.96
CA THR A 140 -6.81 -16.48 5.21
C THR A 140 -7.04 -15.07 5.72
N LEU A 141 -6.02 -14.21 5.57
CA LEU A 141 -6.10 -12.82 5.96
C LEU A 141 -7.12 -12.04 5.13
N ASP A 142 -7.16 -12.24 3.80
CA ASP A 142 -8.19 -11.62 2.95
C ASP A 142 -9.60 -12.05 3.35
N LYS A 143 -9.79 -13.34 3.71
CA LYS A 143 -11.07 -13.83 4.23
C LYS A 143 -11.46 -13.14 5.53
N VAL A 144 -10.54 -13.03 6.48
CA VAL A 144 -10.78 -12.31 7.75
C VAL A 144 -11.19 -10.87 7.48
N TYR A 145 -10.43 -10.15 6.65
CA TYR A 145 -10.78 -8.78 6.29
C TYR A 145 -12.13 -8.67 5.59
N SER A 146 -12.50 -9.64 4.76
CA SER A 146 -13.79 -9.64 4.07
C SER A 146 -15.01 -9.88 4.98
N GLN A 147 -14.82 -10.32 6.23
CA GLN A 147 -15.93 -10.61 7.14
C GLN A 147 -16.58 -9.36 7.72
N SER A 148 -15.87 -8.24 7.81
CA SER A 148 -16.41 -7.00 8.39
C SER A 148 -15.79 -5.78 7.71
N LYS A 149 -16.63 -4.76 7.44
CA LYS A 149 -16.15 -3.46 6.98
C LYS A 149 -15.15 -2.86 7.95
N LEU A 150 -15.40 -3.00 9.26
CA LEU A 150 -14.51 -2.48 10.30
C LEU A 150 -13.09 -3.05 10.18
N TYR A 151 -12.95 -4.34 9.84
CA TYR A 151 -11.65 -4.98 9.77
C TYR A 151 -10.77 -4.40 8.67
N PHE A 152 -11.32 -4.22 7.48
CA PHE A 152 -10.53 -3.71 6.36
C PHE A 152 -10.41 -2.18 6.36
N LYS A 153 -11.32 -1.46 7.03
CA LYS A 153 -11.25 0.00 7.21
C LYS A 153 -10.26 0.40 8.29
N TYR A 154 -10.30 -0.27 9.44
CA TYR A 154 -9.64 0.20 10.66
C TYR A 154 -8.53 -0.71 11.14
N LEU A 155 -8.71 -2.03 11.05
CA LEU A 155 -7.82 -2.96 11.74
C LEU A 155 -6.71 -3.51 10.84
N ARG A 156 -6.63 -2.99 9.61
CA ARG A 156 -5.56 -3.26 8.68
C ARG A 156 -4.47 -2.18 8.75
N TYR A 157 -3.30 -2.58 9.22
CA TYR A 157 -1.99 -1.97 8.96
C TYR A 157 -1.71 -0.60 9.56
N GLY A 158 -1.35 -0.63 10.84
CA GLY A 158 -0.56 0.43 11.42
C GLY A 158 -1.40 1.66 11.74
N LEU A 159 -2.56 1.46 12.36
CA LEU A 159 -3.05 2.52 13.22
C LEU A 159 -2.04 2.66 14.35
N THR A 160 -1.51 3.87 14.49
CA THR A 160 -0.63 4.21 15.62
C THR A 160 -1.36 5.23 16.47
N PHE A 161 -1.62 4.83 17.71
CA PHE A 161 -2.14 5.71 18.75
C PHE A 161 -1.03 6.02 19.74
N LEU A 162 -1.11 7.19 20.35
CA LEU A 162 -0.32 7.55 21.52
C LEU A 162 -1.23 7.55 22.73
N GLU A 163 -0.87 6.78 23.75
CA GLU A 163 -1.48 6.84 25.08
C GLU A 163 -0.57 7.74 25.94
N PHE A 164 -1.11 8.85 26.44
CA PHE A 164 -0.42 9.79 27.33
C PHE A 164 -0.83 9.50 28.76
N TYR A 165 0.14 9.20 29.60
CA TYR A 165 -0.08 8.86 31.01
C TYR A 165 0.29 10.03 31.91
N ASN A 166 -0.38 10.12 33.04
CA ASN A 166 -0.08 11.11 34.07
C ASN A 166 1.33 10.82 34.65
N PRO A 167 2.25 11.78 34.65
CA PRO A 167 3.59 11.57 35.23
C PRO A 167 3.60 11.29 36.73
N ASP A 168 2.62 11.82 37.47
CA ASP A 168 2.45 11.62 38.91
C ASP A 168 1.68 10.32 39.23
N ASP A 169 0.88 9.82 38.28
CA ASP A 169 0.15 8.55 38.37
C ASP A 169 0.21 7.76 37.05
N PRO A 170 1.28 6.95 36.83
CA PRO A 170 1.50 6.21 35.57
C PRO A 170 0.43 5.16 35.24
N GLU A 171 -0.52 4.88 36.14
CA GLU A 171 -1.65 3.98 35.86
C GLU A 171 -2.80 4.70 35.14
N VAL A 172 -2.82 6.04 35.16
CA VAL A 172 -3.90 6.85 34.58
C VAL A 172 -3.52 7.34 33.18
N CYS A 173 -4.19 6.80 32.16
CA CYS A 173 -4.12 7.31 30.79
C CYS A 173 -5.03 8.54 30.65
N GLU A 174 -4.43 9.73 30.48
CA GLU A 174 -5.14 11.01 30.40
C GLU A 174 -5.69 11.29 29.00
N LYS A 175 -4.97 10.83 27.95
CA LYS A 175 -5.30 11.15 26.56
C LYS A 175 -4.88 10.03 25.62
N VAL A 176 -5.72 9.74 24.63
CA VAL A 176 -5.39 8.89 23.49
C VAL A 176 -5.45 9.72 22.21
N GLU A 177 -4.39 9.69 21.41
CA GLU A 177 -4.30 10.45 20.16
C GLU A 177 -4.00 9.53 18.97
N LEU A 178 -4.83 9.58 17.92
CA LEU A 178 -4.53 8.93 16.66
C LEU A 178 -3.53 9.78 15.87
N VAL A 179 -2.26 9.37 15.86
CA VAL A 179 -1.20 10.12 15.15
C VAL A 179 -1.01 9.64 13.72
N ARG A 180 -1.42 8.41 13.40
CA ARG A 180 -1.27 7.84 12.06
C ARG A 180 -2.42 6.91 11.74
N LYS A 181 -3.14 7.22 10.65
CA LYS A 181 -4.14 6.32 10.08
C LYS A 181 -3.50 5.45 9.00
N GLY A 182 -3.54 4.15 9.23
CA GLY A 182 -3.11 3.14 8.27
C GLY A 182 -3.90 3.15 6.96
N LEU A 183 -3.26 2.72 5.87
CA LEU A 183 -3.94 2.52 4.60
C LEU A 183 -4.91 1.32 4.67
N MET A 184 -6.15 1.55 4.22
CA MET A 184 -7.19 0.52 4.11
C MET A 184 -6.77 -0.70 3.26
N ARG A 185 -7.53 -1.81 3.35
CA ARG A 185 -7.20 -3.01 2.55
C ARG A 185 -7.40 -2.76 1.07
N VAL A 186 -6.31 -2.54 0.35
CA VAL A 186 -6.29 -2.72 -1.10
C VAL A 186 -6.34 -4.21 -1.43
N PHE A 187 -7.52 -4.67 -1.85
CA PHE A 187 -7.76 -6.04 -2.30
C PHE A 187 -7.38 -6.22 -3.77
N GLU A 188 -7.04 -7.44 -4.15
CA GLU A 188 -6.80 -7.76 -5.55
C GLU A 188 -8.12 -7.84 -6.31
N LEU A 189 -8.23 -7.09 -7.42
CA LEU A 189 -9.34 -7.19 -8.34
C LEU A 189 -9.26 -8.54 -9.05
N LYS A 190 -10.34 -9.32 -9.05
CA LYS A 190 -10.43 -10.59 -9.79
C LYS A 190 -11.27 -10.38 -11.03
N ILE A 191 -10.86 -11.00 -12.14
CA ILE A 191 -11.63 -10.95 -13.39
C ILE A 191 -13.08 -11.43 -13.19
N ASP A 192 -13.29 -12.42 -12.33
CA ASP A 192 -14.62 -12.95 -12.00
C ASP A 192 -15.56 -11.88 -11.40
N TYR A 193 -15.03 -10.82 -10.79
CA TYR A 193 -15.85 -9.72 -10.27
C TYR A 193 -16.43 -8.86 -11.41
N LEU A 194 -15.73 -8.80 -12.53
CA LEU A 194 -16.08 -8.04 -13.73
C LEU A 194 -16.91 -8.85 -14.73
N LEU A 195 -16.89 -10.18 -14.67
CA LEU A 195 -17.61 -11.02 -15.63
C LEU A 195 -19.05 -11.41 -15.20
N GLN A 196 -19.44 -11.17 -13.94
CA GLN A 196 -20.67 -11.72 -13.34
C GLN A 196 -21.99 -11.48 -14.08
N GLU A 197 -22.22 -10.28 -14.60
CA GLU A 197 -23.49 -9.95 -15.26
C GLU A 197 -23.44 -10.02 -16.79
N LEU A 198 -22.38 -10.58 -17.39
CA LEU A 198 -22.32 -10.77 -18.85
C LEU A 198 -23.06 -12.03 -19.32
N ASP A 199 -23.84 -12.69 -18.46
CA ASP A 199 -24.44 -14.04 -18.64
C ASP A 199 -23.45 -15.16 -19.02
N SER A 200 -22.16 -14.82 -19.19
CA SER A 200 -21.10 -15.70 -19.68
C SER A 200 -20.35 -16.44 -18.56
N LEU A 201 -20.69 -16.20 -17.29
CA LEU A 201 -20.05 -16.93 -16.21
C LEU A 201 -20.51 -18.38 -16.15
N SER A 202 -19.53 -19.28 -16.18
CA SER A 202 -19.71 -20.65 -15.73
C SER A 202 -20.29 -20.69 -14.31
N VAL A 203 -21.02 -21.76 -13.97
CA VAL A 203 -21.56 -22.02 -12.61
C VAL A 203 -20.48 -21.84 -11.53
N LYS A 204 -19.25 -22.26 -11.81
CA LYS A 204 -18.10 -22.10 -10.91
C LYS A 204 -17.76 -20.63 -10.65
N GLY A 205 -17.82 -19.78 -11.67
CA GLY A 205 -17.62 -18.33 -11.54
C GLY A 205 -18.67 -17.69 -10.64
N LYS A 206 -19.95 -18.07 -10.81
CA LYS A 206 -21.06 -17.61 -9.95
C LYS A 206 -20.88 -18.04 -8.48
N ILE A 207 -20.36 -19.24 -8.23
CA ILE A 207 -20.06 -19.71 -6.86
C ILE A 207 -18.87 -18.95 -6.26
N MET A 208 -17.79 -18.72 -7.03
CA MET A 208 -16.63 -17.98 -6.53
C MET A 208 -16.96 -16.52 -6.21
N ALA A 209 -17.74 -15.89 -7.09
CA ALA A 209 -18.34 -14.58 -6.88
C ALA A 209 -19.07 -14.45 -5.55
N GLN A 210 -19.94 -15.43 -5.23
CA GLN A 210 -20.68 -15.46 -3.97
C GLN A 210 -19.76 -15.65 -2.77
N LYS A 211 -18.70 -16.45 -2.88
CA LYS A 211 -17.73 -16.65 -1.79
C LYS A 211 -16.96 -15.37 -1.45
N ASP A 212 -16.68 -14.53 -2.45
CA ASP A 212 -15.95 -13.28 -2.29
C ASP A 212 -16.86 -12.04 -2.39
N TRP A 213 -18.17 -12.21 -2.15
CA TRP A 213 -19.18 -11.16 -2.32
C TRP A 213 -18.83 -9.88 -1.58
N ASN A 214 -18.37 -9.97 -0.33
CA ASN A 214 -18.00 -8.81 0.47
C ASN A 214 -16.79 -8.06 -0.11
N ILE A 215 -15.81 -8.78 -0.69
CA ILE A 215 -14.65 -8.16 -1.34
C ILE A 215 -15.09 -7.48 -2.63
N ARG A 216 -15.92 -8.14 -3.45
CA ARG A 216 -16.48 -7.53 -4.66
C ARG A 216 -17.24 -6.25 -4.32
N ASN A 217 -18.17 -6.31 -3.36
CA ASN A 217 -18.97 -5.16 -2.98
C ASN A 217 -18.13 -4.03 -2.39
N TYR A 218 -17.04 -4.34 -1.70
CA TYR A 218 -16.09 -3.31 -1.29
C TYR A 218 -15.40 -2.65 -2.51
N ILE A 219 -14.97 -3.42 -3.51
CA ILE A 219 -14.26 -2.86 -4.65
C ILE A 219 -15.19 -2.08 -5.58
N VAL A 220 -16.37 -2.61 -5.93
CA VAL A 220 -17.24 -2.02 -6.96
C VAL A 220 -18.65 -1.67 -6.49
N GLY A 221 -19.06 -2.09 -5.29
CA GLY A 221 -20.44 -1.97 -4.84
C GLY A 221 -20.90 -0.52 -4.75
N ASP A 222 -20.16 0.32 -4.00
CA ASP A 222 -20.52 1.73 -3.83
C ASP A 222 -20.54 2.46 -5.18
N ALA A 223 -19.53 2.25 -6.04
CA ALA A 223 -19.49 2.83 -7.38
C ALA A 223 -20.68 2.43 -8.24
N TYR A 224 -21.09 1.16 -8.20
CA TYR A 224 -22.27 0.70 -8.94
C TYR A 224 -23.55 1.28 -8.38
N SER A 225 -23.71 1.36 -7.05
CA SER A 225 -24.87 1.98 -6.43
C SER A 225 -25.05 3.46 -6.82
N TYR A 226 -23.95 4.21 -6.98
CA TYR A 226 -24.00 5.59 -7.46
C TYR A 226 -24.37 5.73 -8.95
N LEU A 227 -24.06 4.72 -9.76
CA LEU A 227 -24.34 4.73 -11.20
C LEU A 227 -25.71 4.10 -11.54
N ASP A 228 -26.25 3.26 -10.66
CA ASP A 228 -27.54 2.58 -10.81
C ASP A 228 -28.71 3.35 -10.17
N SER A 229 -28.44 4.41 -9.39
CA SER A 229 -29.49 5.24 -8.84
C SER A 229 -30.21 5.98 -9.97
N GLU A 230 -31.32 5.40 -10.45
CA GLU A 230 -32.28 6.14 -11.26
C GLU A 230 -32.71 7.39 -10.48
N PRO A 231 -32.89 8.54 -11.15
CA PRO A 231 -33.46 9.71 -10.50
C PRO A 231 -34.79 9.31 -9.85
N HIS A 232 -34.99 9.69 -8.58
CA HIS A 232 -36.17 9.26 -7.84
C HIS A 232 -37.40 9.82 -8.57
N PRO A 233 -38.49 9.07 -8.77
CA PRO A 233 -39.67 9.56 -9.50
C PRO A 233 -40.37 10.75 -8.80
N ASP A 234 -40.06 11.00 -7.53
CA ASP A 234 -40.52 12.17 -6.76
C ASP A 234 -39.58 13.38 -6.90
N ASP A 235 -38.42 13.23 -7.55
CA ASP A 235 -37.57 14.36 -7.89
C ASP A 235 -38.25 15.14 -9.01
N ASP A 236 -38.66 16.38 -8.68
CA ASP A 236 -39.35 17.30 -9.58
C ASP A 236 -38.59 17.43 -10.92
N PRO A 237 -39.19 16.93 -12.04
CA PRO A 237 -38.56 16.97 -13.36
C PRO A 237 -38.33 18.40 -13.86
N ASP A 238 -39.04 19.39 -13.30
CA ASP A 238 -38.91 20.80 -13.66
C ASP A 238 -37.91 21.56 -12.78
N SER A 239 -37.27 20.90 -11.81
CA SER A 239 -36.14 21.50 -11.08
C SER A 239 -34.89 21.52 -11.98
N GLU A 240 -34.77 22.55 -12.81
CA GLU A 240 -33.60 22.82 -13.66
C GLU A 240 -32.27 22.86 -12.87
N SER A 241 -32.33 22.99 -11.53
CA SER A 241 -31.20 22.87 -10.62
C SER A 241 -30.69 21.45 -10.36
N LYS A 242 -31.42 20.38 -10.73
CA LYS A 242 -31.01 18.97 -10.46
C LYS A 242 -30.53 18.20 -11.71
N ILE A 243 -30.81 18.69 -12.91
CA ILE A 243 -30.34 18.05 -14.17
C ILE A 243 -28.80 18.14 -14.30
N GLY A 244 -28.13 19.05 -13.56
CA GLY A 244 -26.67 19.19 -13.52
C GLY A 244 -25.92 18.25 -12.55
N GLY A 245 -26.62 17.35 -11.84
CA GLY A 245 -26.05 16.61 -10.71
C GLY A 245 -25.85 15.11 -10.92
N MET A 246 -25.75 14.61 -12.15
CA MET A 246 -25.44 13.18 -12.34
C MET A 246 -24.08 12.88 -11.71
N ASN A 247 -24.09 11.99 -10.70
CA ASN A 247 -22.87 11.48 -10.09
C ASN A 247 -22.05 10.76 -11.14
N HIS A 248 -20.79 11.17 -11.29
CA HIS A 248 -19.86 10.49 -12.17
C HIS A 248 -18.85 9.72 -11.34
N VAL A 249 -18.50 8.52 -11.80
CA VAL A 249 -17.39 7.75 -11.24
C VAL A 249 -16.22 7.84 -12.20
N GLU A 250 -15.12 8.39 -11.73
CA GLU A 250 -13.85 8.36 -12.43
C GLU A 250 -13.08 7.07 -12.11
N LEU A 251 -12.53 6.44 -13.15
CA LEU A 251 -11.54 5.38 -13.01
C LEU A 251 -10.16 5.98 -13.24
N CYS A 252 -9.29 5.88 -12.24
CA CYS A 252 -7.87 6.22 -12.37
C CYS A 252 -7.00 5.11 -11.81
N HIS A 253 -5.72 5.13 -12.18
CA HIS A 253 -4.74 4.19 -11.64
C HIS A 253 -3.34 4.78 -11.60
N TYR A 254 -2.47 4.16 -10.80
CA TYR A 254 -1.03 4.42 -10.80
C TYR A 254 -0.26 3.10 -10.72
N VAL A 255 0.99 3.09 -11.19
CA VAL A 255 1.85 1.89 -11.14
C VAL A 255 2.14 1.52 -9.69
N GLN A 256 1.91 0.27 -9.33
CA GLN A 256 2.21 -0.26 -8.01
C GLN A 256 3.70 -0.58 -7.94
N THR A 257 4.46 0.25 -7.21
CA THR A 257 5.89 0.01 -7.02
C THR A 257 6.19 -1.17 -6.12
N ASP A 258 7.21 -1.94 -6.48
CA ASP A 258 7.77 -3.04 -5.68
C ASP A 258 8.71 -2.54 -4.57
N GLY A 259 8.17 -1.75 -3.64
CA GLY A 259 8.90 -1.13 -2.54
C GLY A 259 8.49 -1.62 -1.14
N ILE A 260 8.88 -0.83 -0.13
CA ILE A 260 8.45 -0.97 1.25
C ILE A 260 7.42 0.11 1.55
N ASN A 261 6.25 -0.29 2.05
CA ASN A 261 5.21 0.65 2.40
C ASN A 261 5.70 1.71 3.41
N VAL A 262 5.43 2.98 3.09
CA VAL A 262 5.79 4.18 3.86
C VAL A 262 4.53 4.91 4.28
N GLN A 263 4.50 5.36 5.52
CA GLN A 263 3.43 6.20 6.06
C GLN A 263 4.05 7.27 6.98
N ILE A 264 3.80 8.54 6.71
CA ILE A 264 4.41 9.66 7.43
C ILE A 264 3.34 10.65 7.84
N SER A 265 3.34 11.04 9.11
CA SER A 265 2.46 12.07 9.67
C SER A 265 3.22 12.87 10.73
N TRP A 266 2.69 14.04 11.08
CA TRP A 266 3.23 14.90 12.12
C TRP A 266 2.40 14.78 13.40
N CYS A 267 3.06 14.56 14.55
CA CYS A 267 2.42 14.59 15.86
C CYS A 267 2.68 15.95 16.52
N SER A 268 1.67 16.82 16.49
CA SER A 268 1.76 18.16 17.06
C SER A 268 2.00 18.15 18.57
N SER A 269 1.39 17.20 19.30
CA SER A 269 1.52 17.10 20.77
C SER A 269 2.95 16.85 21.23
N LEU A 270 3.74 16.07 20.47
CA LEU A 270 5.12 15.76 20.78
C LEU A 270 6.14 16.51 19.92
N LYS A 271 5.66 17.32 18.96
CA LYS A 271 6.49 18.02 17.96
C LYS A 271 7.47 17.07 17.27
N CYS A 272 6.98 15.92 16.83
CA CYS A 272 7.79 14.90 16.18
C CYS A 272 7.05 14.22 15.02
N TRP A 273 7.80 13.57 14.14
CA TRP A 273 7.26 12.77 13.06
C TRP A 273 6.85 11.39 13.55
N SER A 274 5.67 10.93 13.13
CA SER A 274 5.28 9.52 13.18
C SER A 274 5.62 8.88 11.84
N ILE A 275 6.60 7.98 11.86
CA ILE A 275 7.19 7.37 10.67
C ILE A 275 6.92 5.87 10.71
N GLY A 276 5.93 5.47 9.91
CA GLY A 276 5.40 4.13 9.83
C GLY A 276 5.91 3.36 8.63
N SER A 277 6.18 2.07 8.87
CA SER A 277 6.04 1.04 7.85
C SER A 277 4.64 0.43 7.93
N TYR A 278 4.45 -0.71 7.28
CA TYR A 278 3.17 -1.41 7.21
C TYR A 278 2.49 -1.73 8.56
N SER A 279 3.24 -2.05 9.60
CA SER A 279 2.66 -2.53 10.86
C SER A 279 3.32 -1.97 12.11
N VAL A 280 4.29 -1.08 11.93
CA VAL A 280 5.10 -0.53 13.01
C VAL A 280 5.32 0.94 12.72
N SER A 281 5.24 1.79 13.75
CA SER A 281 5.68 3.17 13.68
C SER A 281 6.82 3.46 14.65
N ILE A 282 7.57 4.50 14.35
CA ILE A 282 8.50 5.14 15.28
C ILE A 282 8.16 6.63 15.36
N LEU A 283 8.53 7.26 16.47
CA LEU A 283 8.48 8.70 16.64
C LEU A 283 9.91 9.24 16.53
N ALA A 284 10.10 10.31 15.77
CA ALA A 284 11.40 10.95 15.62
C ALA A 284 11.23 12.44 15.33
N ALA A 285 11.86 13.32 16.11
CA ALA A 285 11.93 14.74 15.78
C ALA A 285 13.12 15.01 14.83
N THR A 286 14.20 14.24 15.00
CA THR A 286 15.46 14.37 14.26
C THR A 286 16.04 13.01 13.88
N VAL A 287 17.07 12.99 13.03
CA VAL A 287 17.78 11.75 12.67
C VAL A 287 18.51 11.11 13.86
N GLU A 288 18.87 11.91 14.87
CA GLU A 288 19.51 11.48 16.11
C GLU A 288 18.60 10.59 16.94
N ASP A 289 17.29 10.84 16.94
CA ASP A 289 16.31 10.05 17.70
C ASP A 289 16.27 8.60 17.26
N LEU A 290 16.67 8.31 16.01
CA LEU A 290 16.75 6.94 15.49
C LEU A 290 17.73 6.05 16.28
N LYS A 291 18.74 6.65 16.93
CA LYS A 291 19.71 5.93 17.77
C LYS A 291 19.06 5.29 19.00
N LYS A 292 17.89 5.77 19.41
CA LYS A 292 17.15 5.27 20.58
C LYS A 292 16.41 3.96 20.29
N TYR A 293 16.23 3.61 19.02
CA TYR A 293 15.51 2.40 18.62
C TYR A 293 16.44 1.18 18.49
N PRO A 294 15.99 -0.03 18.89
CA PRO A 294 16.75 -1.26 18.73
C PRO A 294 17.18 -1.50 17.27
N GLY A 295 18.37 -2.05 17.08
CA GLY A 295 18.89 -2.38 15.74
C GLY A 295 19.54 -1.23 14.97
N TYR A 296 19.59 0.00 15.52
CA TYR A 296 20.20 1.13 14.83
C TYR A 296 21.64 0.83 14.37
N ASN A 297 21.90 1.11 13.09
CA ASN A 297 23.18 0.85 12.39
C ASN A 297 23.67 -0.61 12.38
N LYS A 298 22.86 -1.58 12.80
CA LYS A 298 23.19 -3.00 12.63
C LYS A 298 22.82 -3.44 11.22
N LYS A 299 23.58 -4.39 10.66
CA LYS A 299 23.17 -5.06 9.43
C LYS A 299 22.03 -6.03 9.74
N ILE A 300 21.02 -6.12 8.85
CA ILE A 300 19.81 -6.93 9.05
C ILE A 300 20.13 -8.39 9.36
N ASP A 301 21.16 -8.95 8.73
CA ASP A 301 21.64 -10.34 8.95
C ASP A 301 22.19 -10.58 10.36
N LYS A 302 22.53 -9.51 11.09
CA LYS A 302 23.04 -9.57 12.47
C LYS A 302 22.01 -9.13 13.50
N MET A 303 20.81 -8.71 13.08
CA MET A 303 19.77 -8.24 13.98
C MET A 303 19.01 -9.39 14.62
N LYS A 304 18.66 -9.24 15.90
CA LYS A 304 17.69 -10.10 16.57
C LYS A 304 16.28 -9.82 16.04
N LYS A 305 15.37 -10.79 16.17
CA LYS A 305 13.99 -10.66 15.68
C LYS A 305 13.26 -9.40 16.14
N HIS A 306 13.46 -8.95 17.39
CA HIS A 306 12.84 -7.73 17.91
C HIS A 306 13.52 -6.45 17.38
N GLU A 307 14.79 -6.50 16.97
CA GLU A 307 15.51 -5.37 16.37
C GLU A 307 15.07 -5.15 14.91
N ILE A 308 14.82 -6.25 14.17
CA ILE A 308 14.33 -6.21 12.78
C ILE A 308 13.00 -5.44 12.68
N ARG A 309 12.20 -5.45 13.76
CA ARG A 309 10.87 -4.81 13.81
C ARG A 309 10.89 -3.35 13.36
N TYR A 310 11.86 -2.57 13.83
CA TYR A 310 11.95 -1.12 13.59
C TYR A 310 12.84 -0.75 12.41
N ASN A 311 13.56 -1.72 11.84
CA ASN A 311 14.56 -1.44 10.83
C ASN A 311 13.98 -0.73 9.59
N TYR A 312 12.80 -1.16 9.12
CA TYR A 312 12.15 -0.49 7.99
C TYR A 312 11.78 0.95 8.32
N CYS A 313 11.19 1.21 9.50
CA CYS A 313 10.85 2.58 9.91
C CYS A 313 12.10 3.47 10.02
N GLN A 314 13.23 2.94 10.51
CA GLN A 314 14.49 3.67 10.57
C GLN A 314 15.05 4.00 9.17
N LEU A 315 14.94 3.08 8.20
CA LEU A 315 15.35 3.33 6.80
C LEU A 315 14.48 4.40 6.15
N ILE A 316 13.16 4.34 6.37
CA ILE A 316 12.21 5.34 5.91
C ILE A 316 12.53 6.70 6.52
N ALA A 317 12.75 6.75 7.84
CA ALA A 317 13.03 7.99 8.55
C ALA A 317 14.31 8.68 8.06
N ARG A 318 15.38 7.92 7.78
CA ARG A 318 16.61 8.49 7.20
C ARG A 318 16.35 9.15 5.86
N ASN A 319 15.57 8.50 5.00
CA ASN A 319 15.22 9.08 3.70
C ASN A 319 14.29 10.29 3.84
N TRP A 320 13.37 10.26 4.82
CA TRP A 320 12.52 11.41 5.12
C TRP A 320 13.32 12.62 5.60
N PHE A 321 14.24 12.44 6.56
CA PHE A 321 15.08 13.54 7.05
C PHE A 321 16.00 14.11 5.96
N LYS A 322 16.53 13.29 5.05
CA LYS A 322 17.26 13.79 3.86
C LYS A 322 16.40 14.71 2.98
N ILE A 323 15.12 14.39 2.81
CA ILE A 323 14.18 15.24 2.06
C ILE A 323 13.99 16.58 2.79
N LEU A 324 13.79 16.55 4.12
CA LEU A 324 13.67 17.77 4.91
C LEU A 324 14.93 18.64 4.86
N ASP A 325 16.11 18.02 4.89
CA ASP A 325 17.39 18.72 4.72
C ASP A 325 17.50 19.36 3.32
N THR A 326 17.06 18.66 2.27
CA THR A 326 17.06 19.19 0.88
C THR A 326 16.10 20.37 0.74
N LEU A 327 14.93 20.32 1.37
CA LEU A 327 13.98 21.43 1.37
C LEU A 327 14.57 22.68 2.04
N ARG A 328 15.33 22.49 3.12
CA ARG A 328 16.04 23.57 3.81
C ARG A 328 17.11 24.23 2.94
N GLU A 329 17.78 23.47 2.09
CA GLU A 329 18.87 23.96 1.24
C GLU A 329 18.38 24.67 -0.03
N ARG A 330 17.14 24.39 -0.48
CA ARG A 330 16.59 24.89 -1.74
C ARG A 330 16.44 26.41 -1.80
N ASP A 331 15.97 27.05 -0.72
CA ASP A 331 15.78 28.49 -0.67
C ASP A 331 16.36 29.09 0.61
N PRO A 332 17.63 29.55 0.59
CA PRO A 332 18.27 30.17 1.75
C PRO A 332 17.66 31.52 2.15
N GLY A 333 16.80 32.11 1.31
CA GLY A 333 16.21 33.44 1.51
C GLY A 333 14.78 33.42 2.05
N LEU A 334 14.07 32.30 1.90
CA LEU A 334 12.77 32.05 2.52
C LEU A 334 12.94 31.61 3.98
N ASP A 335 12.01 32.02 4.85
CA ASP A 335 11.99 31.54 6.22
C ASP A 335 11.59 30.06 6.22
N PHE A 336 12.60 29.19 6.16
CA PHE A 336 12.41 27.73 6.22
C PHE A 336 11.55 27.31 7.40
N GLU A 337 11.55 28.05 8.52
CA GLU A 337 10.71 27.69 9.66
C GLU A 337 9.23 27.90 9.37
N ASP A 338 8.84 28.90 8.57
CA ASP A 338 7.44 29.09 8.16
C ASP A 338 6.97 27.97 7.22
N GLU A 339 7.76 27.64 6.20
CA GLU A 339 7.45 26.53 5.29
C GLU A 339 7.38 25.19 6.04
N LYS A 340 8.33 24.94 6.93
CA LYS A 340 8.35 23.75 7.77
C LYS A 340 7.13 23.68 8.69
N ASN A 341 6.72 24.81 9.29
CA ASN A 341 5.50 24.89 10.09
C ASN A 341 4.24 24.61 9.26
N GLU A 342 4.17 25.12 8.03
CA GLU A 342 3.08 24.77 7.11
C GLU A 342 3.04 23.28 6.78
N LEU A 343 4.19 22.65 6.54
CA LEU A 343 4.28 21.21 6.30
C LEU A 343 3.83 20.41 7.54
N TYR A 344 4.25 20.84 8.73
CA TYR A 344 3.82 20.26 10.01
C TYR A 344 2.31 20.35 10.20
N LEU A 345 1.71 21.50 9.91
CA LEU A 345 0.27 21.69 9.99
C LEU A 345 -0.46 20.81 8.97
N ALA A 346 0.04 20.73 7.73
CA ALA A 346 -0.57 19.94 6.69
C ALA A 346 -0.54 18.43 7.00
N LEU A 347 0.54 17.93 7.59
CA LEU A 347 0.70 16.53 8.02
C LEU A 347 0.24 16.27 9.46
N GLY A 348 -0.25 17.28 10.18
CA GLY A 348 -0.71 17.14 11.57
C GLY A 348 -1.98 16.30 11.70
N ASN A 349 -2.86 16.40 10.71
CA ASN A 349 -4.12 15.65 10.64
C ASN A 349 -4.20 14.74 9.40
N THR A 350 -3.08 14.56 8.70
CA THR A 350 -3.03 13.69 7.52
C THR A 350 -1.86 12.73 7.58
N THR A 351 -2.01 11.59 6.91
CA THR A 351 -0.94 10.61 6.73
C THR A 351 -0.57 10.55 5.26
N LEU A 352 0.66 10.91 4.93
CA LEU A 352 1.25 10.76 3.61
C LEU A 352 1.67 9.31 3.41
N VAL A 353 1.23 8.67 2.31
CA VAL A 353 1.45 7.26 2.03
C VAL A 353 2.23 7.09 0.74
N GLY A 354 3.24 6.22 0.78
CA GLY A 354 4.12 5.95 -0.34
C GLY A 354 4.84 4.63 -0.23
N GLU A 355 5.93 4.51 -0.97
CA GLU A 355 6.82 3.36 -0.98
C GLU A 355 8.28 3.84 -0.94
N LEU A 356 9.10 3.14 -0.14
CA LEU A 356 10.55 3.26 -0.17
C LEU A 356 11.08 2.24 -1.16
N ILE A 357 11.69 2.73 -2.24
CA ILE A 357 12.29 1.94 -3.31
C ILE A 357 13.82 2.01 -3.25
N GLY A 358 14.52 1.27 -4.12
CA GLY A 358 15.99 1.37 -4.23
C GLY A 358 16.83 0.66 -3.17
N VAL A 359 16.20 -0.07 -2.22
CA VAL A 359 16.96 -0.79 -1.18
C VAL A 359 17.22 -2.25 -1.58
N ASP A 360 18.45 -2.54 -2.03
CA ASP A 360 18.90 -3.84 -2.59
C ASP A 360 18.45 -5.08 -1.80
N CYS A 361 18.49 -5.01 -0.47
CA CYS A 361 18.21 -6.15 0.39
C CYS A 361 16.72 -6.38 0.72
N ILE A 362 15.83 -5.50 0.23
CA ILE A 362 14.41 -5.51 0.61
C ILE A 362 13.49 -5.61 -0.60
N GLN A 363 13.94 -5.14 -1.76
CA GLN A 363 13.21 -5.28 -3.03
C GLN A 363 12.85 -6.74 -3.33
N GLN A 364 11.67 -6.95 -3.88
CA GLN A 364 11.16 -8.31 -4.10
C GLN A 364 11.58 -8.83 -5.46
N ILE A 365 11.48 -8.04 -6.52
CA ILE A 365 11.69 -8.47 -7.90
C ILE A 365 12.38 -7.39 -8.72
N LEU A 366 11.92 -6.14 -8.61
CA LEU A 366 12.42 -5.02 -9.42
C LEU A 366 13.61 -4.35 -8.75
N ASN A 367 14.56 -3.93 -9.57
CA ASN A 367 15.70 -3.14 -9.15
C ASN A 367 15.46 -1.66 -9.51
N TYR A 368 15.74 -0.76 -8.57
CA TYR A 368 15.65 0.68 -8.79
C TYR A 368 17.04 1.29 -8.63
N PRO A 369 17.42 2.26 -9.46
CA PRO A 369 18.78 2.77 -9.52
C PRO A 369 19.23 3.51 -8.24
N SER A 370 18.29 4.02 -7.46
CA SER A 370 18.56 4.79 -6.26
C SER A 370 17.49 4.61 -5.19
N GLU A 371 17.90 4.69 -3.93
CA GLU A 371 16.98 4.79 -2.79
C GLU A 371 16.15 6.08 -2.88
N ALA A 372 14.82 5.95 -2.83
CA ALA A 372 13.92 7.10 -2.87
C ALA A 372 12.60 6.78 -2.15
N LEU A 373 12.00 7.81 -1.56
CA LEU A 373 10.59 7.79 -1.15
C LEU A 373 9.75 8.32 -2.31
N ILE A 374 8.73 7.56 -2.72
CA ILE A 374 7.77 7.98 -3.73
C ILE A 374 6.36 7.86 -3.15
N PHE A 375 5.61 8.95 -3.17
CA PHE A 375 4.29 9.06 -2.55
C PHE A 375 3.16 8.85 -3.55
N SER A 376 2.03 8.34 -3.08
CA SER A 376 0.90 7.95 -3.94
C SER A 376 -0.47 8.29 -3.36
N SER A 377 -0.57 8.58 -2.07
CA SER A 377 -1.85 8.90 -1.44
C SER A 377 -1.68 9.79 -0.21
N LEU A 378 -2.72 10.55 0.10
CA LEU A 378 -2.85 11.32 1.32
C LEU A 378 -4.12 10.86 2.05
N ILE A 379 -4.02 10.57 3.34
CA ILE A 379 -5.14 10.07 4.15
C ILE A 379 -5.50 11.13 5.19
N ASP A 380 -6.77 11.50 5.27
CA ASP A 380 -7.29 12.33 6.36
C ASP A 380 -7.48 11.48 7.63
N ASN A 381 -6.75 11.82 8.69
CA ASN A 381 -6.82 11.10 9.96
C ASN A 381 -8.12 11.41 10.73
N SER A 382 -8.76 12.56 10.46
CA SER A 382 -10.03 12.96 11.10
C SER A 382 -11.23 12.20 10.53
N LYS A 383 -11.14 11.77 9.27
CA LYS A 383 -12.24 11.09 8.57
C LYS A 383 -12.09 9.58 8.62
N SER A 384 -12.62 8.97 9.67
CA SER A 384 -12.53 7.52 9.91
C SER A 384 -13.02 6.68 8.72
N ASN A 385 -14.13 7.06 8.08
CA ASN A 385 -14.79 6.26 7.06
C ASN A 385 -14.23 6.37 5.63
N GLU A 386 -13.37 7.35 5.34
CA GLU A 386 -12.80 7.58 4.00
C GLU A 386 -11.53 6.74 3.76
N THR A 387 -11.32 6.32 2.51
CA THR A 387 -10.15 5.52 2.10
C THR A 387 -8.88 6.37 2.03
N CYS A 388 -8.94 7.44 1.25
CA CYS A 388 -7.91 8.46 1.10
C CYS A 388 -8.54 9.70 0.44
N MET A 389 -7.82 10.80 0.45
CA MET A 389 -8.17 11.98 -0.32
C MET A 389 -8.10 11.68 -1.84
N PRO A 390 -8.87 12.42 -2.65
CA PRO A 390 -8.77 12.34 -4.11
C PRO A 390 -7.33 12.49 -4.63
N PRO A 391 -6.97 11.79 -5.72
CA PRO A 391 -5.57 11.64 -6.12
C PRO A 391 -4.86 12.97 -6.45
N GLU A 392 -5.55 13.91 -7.06
CA GLU A 392 -5.05 15.26 -7.35
C GLU A 392 -4.64 16.03 -6.10
N LYS A 393 -5.26 15.79 -4.94
CA LYS A 393 -4.84 16.40 -3.66
C LYS A 393 -3.48 15.91 -3.22
N CYS A 394 -3.18 14.62 -3.43
CA CYS A 394 -1.85 14.08 -3.17
C CYS A 394 -0.81 14.65 -4.14
N ILE A 395 -1.16 14.78 -5.42
CA ILE A 395 -0.27 15.38 -6.44
C ILE A 395 0.01 16.85 -6.13
N GLU A 396 -1.02 17.64 -5.81
CA GLU A 396 -0.90 19.05 -5.38
C GLU A 396 0.01 19.17 -4.16
N PHE A 397 -0.20 18.31 -3.15
CA PHE A 397 0.62 18.27 -1.94
C PHE A 397 2.09 17.96 -2.28
N CYS A 398 2.34 16.90 -3.05
CA CYS A 398 3.71 16.51 -3.40
C CYS A 398 4.40 17.58 -4.25
N ARG A 399 3.68 18.20 -5.19
CA ARG A 399 4.21 19.30 -6.01
C ARG A 399 4.58 20.51 -5.16
N LYS A 400 3.72 20.91 -4.22
CA LYS A 400 3.99 22.03 -3.30
C LYS A 400 5.32 21.83 -2.56
N TRP A 401 5.55 20.62 -2.07
CA TRP A 401 6.72 20.28 -1.25
C TRP A 401 7.86 19.62 -2.04
N ASN A 402 7.85 19.70 -3.38
CA ASN A 402 8.84 19.05 -4.26
C ASN A 402 9.14 17.58 -3.88
N LEU A 403 8.10 16.82 -3.51
CA LEU A 403 8.20 15.41 -3.15
C LEU A 403 7.98 14.55 -4.39
N ASN A 404 8.67 13.41 -4.47
CA ASN A 404 8.42 12.46 -5.55
C ASN A 404 7.01 11.88 -5.41
N CYS A 405 6.23 11.95 -6.48
CA CYS A 405 4.86 11.44 -6.53
C CYS A 405 4.73 10.45 -7.70
N ILE A 406 4.03 9.34 -7.48
CA ILE A 406 3.73 8.41 -8.57
C ILE A 406 2.75 9.09 -9.54
N PRO A 407 3.04 9.12 -10.85
CA PRO A 407 2.11 9.64 -11.84
C PRO A 407 0.79 8.86 -11.83
N ILE A 408 -0.32 9.60 -11.93
CA ILE A 408 -1.67 9.03 -11.91
C ILE A 408 -2.27 9.16 -13.30
N THR A 409 -2.72 8.04 -13.85
CA THR A 409 -3.35 7.94 -15.15
C THR A 409 -4.87 7.93 -14.99
N GLN A 410 -5.54 8.87 -15.63
CA GLN A 410 -7.00 8.88 -15.75
C GLN A 410 -7.42 7.98 -16.91
N VAL A 411 -8.31 7.03 -16.64
CA VAL A 411 -8.85 6.12 -17.67
C VAL A 411 -10.12 6.70 -18.29
N GLY A 412 -10.96 7.32 -17.46
CA GLY A 412 -12.16 8.00 -17.92
C GLY A 412 -13.14 8.32 -16.81
N LEU A 413 -14.13 9.13 -17.16
CA LEU A 413 -15.25 9.53 -16.32
C LEU A 413 -16.51 8.81 -16.82
N PHE A 414 -17.24 8.13 -15.93
CA PHE A 414 -18.33 7.25 -16.31
C PHE A 414 -19.63 7.64 -15.61
N SER A 415 -20.72 7.65 -16.39
CA SER A 415 -22.09 7.87 -15.93
C SER A 415 -22.94 6.59 -15.93
N THR A 416 -22.40 5.45 -16.39
CA THR A 416 -23.10 4.17 -16.37
C THR A 416 -22.23 3.04 -15.85
N GLN A 417 -22.84 2.09 -15.13
CA GLN A 417 -22.18 0.89 -14.63
C GLN A 417 -21.54 0.08 -15.77
N LYS A 418 -22.26 -0.05 -16.90
CA LYS A 418 -21.83 -0.79 -18.09
C LYS A 418 -20.54 -0.23 -18.68
N SER A 419 -20.44 1.09 -18.83
CA SER A 419 -19.23 1.74 -19.38
C SER A 419 -18.04 1.63 -18.42
N LEU A 420 -18.26 1.85 -17.12
CA LEU A 420 -17.22 1.71 -16.09
C LEU A 420 -16.65 0.28 -16.10
N LYS A 421 -17.53 -0.72 -16.02
CA LYS A 421 -17.16 -2.14 -15.98
C LYS A 421 -16.37 -2.59 -17.20
N LYS A 422 -16.75 -2.14 -18.40
CA LYS A 422 -16.00 -2.42 -19.64
C LYS A 422 -14.57 -1.90 -19.53
N ASN A 423 -14.40 -0.65 -19.13
CA ASN A 423 -13.07 -0.03 -19.01
C ASN A 423 -12.23 -0.65 -17.88
N MET A 424 -12.86 -1.05 -16.77
CA MET A 424 -12.18 -1.84 -15.74
C MET A 424 -11.68 -3.20 -16.27
N LEU A 425 -12.46 -3.86 -17.12
CA LEU A 425 -12.07 -5.14 -17.75
C LEU A 425 -10.94 -4.93 -18.76
N ASP A 426 -11.01 -3.88 -19.57
CA ASP A 426 -9.96 -3.51 -20.53
C ASP A 426 -8.65 -3.17 -19.79
N LEU A 427 -8.71 -2.37 -18.72
CA LEU A 427 -7.57 -2.08 -17.84
C LEU A 427 -7.01 -3.36 -17.20
N TYR A 428 -7.89 -4.23 -16.69
CA TYR A 428 -7.48 -5.51 -16.10
C TYR A 428 -6.69 -6.37 -17.09
N HIS A 429 -7.20 -6.54 -18.32
CA HIS A 429 -6.51 -7.30 -19.34
C HIS A 429 -5.18 -6.66 -19.75
N THR A 430 -5.18 -5.33 -19.93
CA THR A 430 -3.98 -4.57 -20.27
C THR A 430 -2.88 -4.78 -19.23
N VAL A 431 -3.16 -4.53 -17.96
CA VAL A 431 -2.17 -4.66 -16.87
C VAL A 431 -1.76 -6.12 -16.63
N THR A 432 -2.71 -7.06 -16.61
CA THR A 432 -2.36 -8.46 -16.31
C THR A 432 -1.48 -9.10 -17.38
N THR A 433 -1.65 -8.70 -18.65
CA THR A 433 -0.87 -9.22 -19.78
C THR A 433 0.34 -8.36 -20.13
N GLY A 434 0.36 -7.11 -19.65
CA GLY A 434 1.49 -6.19 -19.77
C GLY A 434 2.74 -6.70 -19.07
N SER A 435 3.88 -6.11 -19.45
CA SER A 435 5.18 -6.50 -18.91
C SER A 435 5.41 -5.95 -17.51
N ILE A 436 6.27 -6.61 -16.74
CA ILE A 436 6.78 -6.08 -15.47
C ILE A 436 7.58 -4.78 -15.66
N CYS A 437 8.06 -4.50 -16.88
CA CYS A 437 8.79 -3.28 -17.19
C CYS A 437 7.87 -2.06 -17.33
N GLU A 438 6.67 -2.27 -17.86
CA GLU A 438 5.67 -1.21 -18.06
C GLU A 438 4.82 -0.99 -16.80
N TYR A 439 4.47 -2.09 -16.12
CA TYR A 439 3.50 -2.07 -15.03
C TYR A 439 4.07 -2.57 -13.71
N GLU A 440 5.37 -2.84 -13.62
CA GLU A 440 6.01 -3.26 -12.37
C GLU A 440 5.27 -4.43 -11.68
N GLU A 441 4.97 -4.31 -10.37
CA GLU A 441 4.13 -5.28 -9.67
C GLU A 441 2.70 -5.32 -10.23
N GLY A 442 2.21 -4.19 -10.71
CA GLY A 442 0.86 -4.00 -11.20
C GLY A 442 0.42 -2.54 -11.20
N VAL A 443 -0.88 -2.32 -11.06
CA VAL A 443 -1.43 -0.99 -10.80
C VAL A 443 -2.32 -1.01 -9.56
N ILE A 444 -2.36 0.12 -8.87
CA ILE A 444 -3.43 0.44 -7.92
C ILE A 444 -4.50 1.20 -8.68
N MET A 445 -5.69 0.62 -8.73
CA MET A 445 -6.87 1.16 -9.37
C MET A 445 -7.76 1.84 -8.33
N MET A 446 -8.18 3.05 -8.60
CA MET A 446 -9.02 3.87 -7.72
C MET A 446 -10.33 4.21 -8.43
N LEU A 447 -11.44 4.11 -7.70
CA LEU A 447 -12.74 4.61 -8.13
C LEU A 447 -13.03 5.88 -7.35
N VAL A 448 -13.18 7.00 -8.05
CA VAL A 448 -13.38 8.33 -7.45
C VAL A 448 -14.77 8.81 -7.81
N LEU A 449 -15.58 9.14 -6.80
CA LEU A 449 -16.83 9.87 -7.02
C LEU A 449 -16.47 11.32 -7.28
N ARG A 450 -16.90 11.85 -8.42
CA ARG A 450 -16.75 13.25 -8.81
C ARG A 450 -18.07 13.98 -8.64
N ASN A 451 -18.07 15.03 -7.82
CA ASN A 451 -19.15 15.97 -7.68
C ASN A 451 -18.82 17.27 -8.46
N PRO A 452 -19.30 17.41 -9.70
CA PRO A 452 -18.98 18.58 -10.54
C PRO A 452 -19.47 19.91 -9.95
N GLY A 453 -20.50 19.89 -9.09
CA GLY A 453 -21.01 21.08 -8.42
C GLY A 453 -20.20 21.47 -7.18
N ASN A 454 -19.48 20.52 -6.56
CA ASN A 454 -18.66 20.76 -5.38
C ASN A 454 -17.45 19.81 -5.33
N PRO A 455 -16.31 20.18 -5.94
CA PRO A 455 -15.10 19.36 -5.93
C PRO A 455 -14.53 19.07 -4.53
N SER A 456 -14.93 19.83 -3.50
CA SER A 456 -14.54 19.55 -2.10
C SER A 456 -15.23 18.30 -1.52
N GLU A 457 -16.28 17.81 -2.19
CA GLU A 457 -16.99 16.58 -1.85
C GLU A 457 -16.51 15.37 -2.66
N ASP A 458 -15.52 15.54 -3.54
CA ASP A 458 -14.92 14.43 -4.27
C ASP A 458 -14.33 13.43 -3.26
N LYS A 459 -14.57 12.14 -3.51
CA LYS A 459 -14.13 11.08 -2.61
C LYS A 459 -13.68 9.83 -3.33
N VAL A 460 -12.64 9.21 -2.81
CA VAL A 460 -12.23 7.87 -3.24
C VAL A 460 -13.17 6.85 -2.64
N LEU A 461 -13.96 6.19 -3.49
CA LEU A 461 -14.94 5.17 -3.10
C LEU A 461 -14.24 3.86 -2.70
N SER A 462 -13.24 3.47 -3.48
CA SER A 462 -12.52 2.22 -3.25
C SER A 462 -11.16 2.22 -3.96
N CYS A 463 -10.25 1.40 -3.43
CA CYS A 463 -8.99 1.07 -4.06
C CYS A 463 -8.87 -0.45 -4.21
N SER A 464 -8.39 -0.89 -5.37
CA SER A 464 -8.03 -2.29 -5.62
C SER A 464 -6.71 -2.37 -6.37
N LYS A 465 -6.12 -3.55 -6.45
CA LYS A 465 -4.88 -3.76 -7.19
C LYS A 465 -5.03 -4.81 -8.27
N ILE A 466 -4.35 -4.59 -9.38
CA ILE A 466 -4.27 -5.52 -10.51
C ILE A 466 -2.79 -5.81 -10.71
N LYS A 467 -2.36 -7.06 -10.54
CA LYS A 467 -0.95 -7.43 -10.71
C LYS A 467 -0.69 -8.10 -12.03
N THR A 468 0.46 -7.81 -12.62
CA THR A 468 0.93 -8.47 -13.84
C THR A 468 1.08 -9.98 -13.60
N ILE A 469 0.82 -10.78 -14.63
CA ILE A 469 1.06 -12.23 -14.56
C ILE A 469 2.56 -12.51 -14.40
N GLU A 470 3.40 -11.72 -15.06
CA GLU A 470 4.85 -11.82 -15.01
C GLU A 470 5.39 -11.67 -13.58
N TYR A 471 5.04 -10.57 -12.89
CA TYR A 471 5.42 -10.36 -11.49
C TYR A 471 4.96 -11.52 -10.59
N LYS A 472 3.72 -11.99 -10.76
CA LYS A 472 3.19 -13.12 -9.98
C LYS A 472 4.02 -14.39 -10.16
N VAL A 473 4.45 -14.68 -11.39
CA VAL A 473 5.28 -15.87 -11.66
C VAL A 473 6.68 -15.69 -11.08
N PHE A 474 7.32 -14.54 -11.27
CA PHE A 474 8.64 -14.25 -10.70
C PHE A 474 8.63 -14.32 -9.17
N LYS A 475 7.63 -13.71 -8.52
CA LYS A 475 7.44 -13.81 -7.06
C LYS A 475 7.35 -15.27 -6.62
N LYS A 476 6.61 -16.06 -7.39
CA LYS A 476 6.41 -17.47 -7.11
C LYS A 476 7.70 -18.28 -7.26
N VAL A 477 8.51 -17.99 -8.27
CA VAL A 477 9.84 -18.58 -8.46
C VAL A 477 10.72 -18.23 -7.26
N LYS A 478 10.86 -16.94 -6.93
CA LYS A 478 11.65 -16.46 -5.77
C LYS A 478 11.24 -17.15 -4.47
N ASP A 479 9.95 -17.15 -4.14
CA ASP A 479 9.43 -17.76 -2.92
C ASP A 479 9.73 -19.26 -2.84
N LYS A 480 9.58 -19.99 -3.95
CA LYS A 480 9.82 -21.44 -3.96
C LYS A 480 11.29 -21.78 -3.84
N LEU A 481 12.17 -21.03 -4.50
CA LEU A 481 13.62 -21.21 -4.42
C LEU A 481 14.16 -20.85 -3.04
N LYS A 482 13.69 -19.76 -2.43
CA LYS A 482 14.00 -19.40 -1.04
C LYS A 482 13.61 -20.51 -0.07
N ASN A 483 12.35 -20.96 -0.14
CA ASN A 483 11.87 -22.07 0.69
C ASN A 483 12.63 -23.38 0.42
N TYR A 484 13.09 -23.60 -0.81
CA TYR A 484 13.90 -24.77 -1.13
C TYR A 484 15.25 -24.71 -0.40
N TRP A 485 15.93 -23.57 -0.48
CA TRP A 485 17.29 -23.41 0.05
C TRP A 485 17.36 -23.30 1.58
N GLU A 486 16.42 -22.63 2.22
CA GLU A 486 16.35 -22.57 3.70
C GLU A 486 16.16 -23.95 4.34
N ASN A 487 15.63 -24.92 3.56
CA ASN A 487 15.57 -26.32 3.96
C ASN A 487 16.82 -27.10 3.57
N TYR A 488 17.54 -26.68 2.53
CA TYR A 488 18.81 -27.29 2.08
C TYR A 488 19.90 -27.14 3.14
N GLU A 489 20.10 -25.95 3.71
CA GLU A 489 21.14 -25.70 4.73
C GLU A 489 21.00 -26.59 5.98
N LYS A 490 19.79 -27.10 6.24
CA LYS A 490 19.50 -27.99 7.38
C LYS A 490 19.83 -29.45 7.12
N VAL A 491 20.15 -29.82 5.87
CA VAL A 491 20.27 -31.21 5.43
C VAL A 491 21.69 -31.46 4.92
N THR A 492 22.56 -32.00 5.79
CA THR A 492 23.97 -32.32 5.50
C THR A 492 24.17 -33.57 4.63
N TYR A 493 23.11 -34.24 4.20
CA TYR A 493 23.21 -35.45 3.40
C TYR A 493 22.03 -35.61 2.44
N ILE A 494 22.32 -36.18 1.26
CA ILE A 494 21.43 -36.85 0.29
C ILE A 494 21.19 -36.10 -1.05
N THR A 495 21.84 -36.57 -2.11
CA THR A 495 21.58 -36.18 -3.51
C THR A 495 20.30 -36.77 -4.11
N LYS A 496 19.94 -38.03 -3.81
CA LYS A 496 18.76 -38.71 -4.42
C LYS A 496 17.40 -38.26 -3.90
N LYS A 497 17.25 -38.08 -2.57
CA LYS A 497 16.04 -37.53 -1.93
C LYS A 497 15.79 -36.10 -2.40
N MET A 498 16.83 -35.28 -2.54
CA MET A 498 16.73 -33.93 -3.06
C MET A 498 16.21 -33.88 -4.50
N GLU A 499 16.67 -34.78 -5.38
CA GLU A 499 16.17 -34.84 -6.76
C GLU A 499 14.67 -35.17 -6.82
N LYS A 500 14.18 -36.08 -5.96
CA LYS A 500 12.75 -36.42 -5.89
C LYS A 500 11.92 -35.26 -5.32
N GLU A 501 12.39 -34.62 -4.26
CA GLU A 501 11.72 -33.44 -3.68
C GLU A 501 11.70 -32.27 -4.66
N TYR A 502 12.79 -32.06 -5.39
CA TYR A 502 12.90 -31.08 -6.47
C TYR A 502 11.84 -31.31 -7.54
N LYS A 503 11.79 -32.52 -8.14
CA LYS A 503 10.80 -32.86 -9.18
C LYS A 503 9.37 -32.61 -8.69
N THR A 504 9.09 -33.00 -7.45
CA THR A 504 7.76 -32.79 -6.85
C THR A 504 7.44 -31.30 -6.66
N LYS A 505 8.39 -30.50 -6.15
CA LYS A 505 8.23 -29.05 -5.97
C LYS A 505 8.09 -28.32 -7.30
N PHE A 506 8.83 -28.73 -8.32
CA PHE A 506 8.76 -28.14 -9.66
C PHE A 506 7.44 -28.46 -10.38
N GLU A 507 6.96 -29.70 -10.34
CA GLU A 507 5.63 -30.04 -10.92
C GLU A 507 4.49 -29.29 -10.21
N ARG A 508 4.61 -29.10 -8.88
CA ARG A 508 3.70 -28.25 -8.13
C ARG A 508 3.79 -26.78 -8.58
N PHE A 509 4.99 -26.24 -8.79
CA PHE A 509 5.20 -24.90 -9.34
C PHE A 509 4.55 -24.75 -10.72
N LYS A 510 4.78 -25.70 -11.63
CA LYS A 510 4.17 -25.72 -12.97
C LYS A 510 2.65 -25.70 -12.91
N THR A 511 2.07 -26.48 -12.00
CA THR A 511 0.62 -26.47 -11.75
C THR A 511 0.15 -25.10 -11.27
N GLU A 512 0.84 -24.53 -10.28
CA GLU A 512 0.51 -23.21 -9.72
C GLU A 512 0.65 -22.07 -10.75
N VAL A 513 1.65 -22.11 -11.64
CA VAL A 513 1.79 -21.15 -12.76
C VAL A 513 0.64 -21.29 -13.74
N ASN A 514 0.30 -22.52 -14.15
CA ASN A 514 -0.85 -22.75 -15.01
C ASN A 514 -2.15 -22.24 -14.37
N ASP A 515 -2.29 -22.36 -13.05
CA ASP A 515 -3.45 -21.85 -12.33
C ASP A 515 -3.47 -20.30 -12.27
N ILE A 516 -2.31 -19.64 -12.18
CA ILE A 516 -2.21 -18.18 -12.33
C ILE A 516 -2.75 -17.77 -13.71
N PHE A 517 -2.27 -18.39 -14.79
CA PHE A 517 -2.77 -18.09 -16.13
C PHE A 517 -4.28 -18.36 -16.28
N LYS A 518 -4.76 -19.52 -15.81
CA LYS A 518 -6.19 -19.87 -15.89
C LYS A 518 -7.10 -18.94 -15.10
N SER A 519 -6.61 -18.34 -14.01
CA SER A 519 -7.41 -17.42 -13.17
C SER A 519 -7.45 -15.99 -13.68
N HIS A 520 -6.54 -15.61 -14.59
CA HIS A 520 -6.42 -14.23 -15.10
C HIS A 520 -6.85 -14.11 -16.56
N LEU A 521 -6.79 -15.21 -17.33
CA LEU A 521 -7.23 -15.23 -18.72
C LEU A 521 -8.69 -15.66 -18.81
N SER A 522 -9.50 -14.87 -19.54
CA SER A 522 -10.90 -15.21 -19.82
C SER A 522 -11.01 -16.63 -20.41
N PRO A 523 -12.05 -17.42 -20.03
CA PRO A 523 -12.28 -18.76 -20.57
C PRO A 523 -12.33 -18.81 -22.11
N ASP A 524 -12.81 -17.73 -22.73
CA ASP A 524 -12.99 -17.60 -24.18
C ASP A 524 -11.75 -17.08 -24.90
N SER A 525 -10.70 -16.70 -24.15
CA SER A 525 -9.43 -16.39 -24.77
C SER A 525 -8.88 -17.68 -25.39
N LYS A 526 -8.97 -17.79 -26.71
CA LYS A 526 -8.28 -18.80 -27.53
C LYS A 526 -6.75 -18.82 -27.26
N TYR A 527 -6.26 -17.85 -26.49
CA TYR A 527 -4.93 -17.70 -25.91
C TYR A 527 -4.62 -18.62 -24.69
N ARG A 528 -5.41 -19.65 -24.40
CA ARG A 528 -5.19 -20.60 -23.27
C ARG A 528 -3.85 -21.35 -23.24
N LYS A 529 -3.00 -21.19 -24.26
CA LYS A 529 -1.55 -21.45 -24.20
C LYS A 529 -0.80 -20.33 -24.90
N SER A 530 -0.88 -19.12 -24.35
CA SER A 530 -0.11 -18.00 -24.88
C SER A 530 1.38 -18.39 -24.86
N LYS A 531 2.10 -17.98 -25.90
CA LYS A 531 3.56 -18.12 -26.00
C LYS A 531 4.25 -17.69 -24.70
N GLN A 532 3.76 -16.60 -24.10
CA GLN A 532 4.16 -16.06 -22.79
C GLN A 532 4.08 -17.08 -21.65
N SER A 533 2.99 -17.86 -21.54
CA SER A 533 2.87 -18.88 -20.49
C SER A 533 3.92 -19.98 -20.62
N THR A 534 4.18 -20.41 -21.86
CA THR A 534 5.22 -21.40 -22.13
C THR A 534 6.61 -20.84 -21.80
N GLU A 535 6.87 -19.57 -22.12
CA GLU A 535 8.13 -18.89 -21.83
C GLU A 535 8.35 -18.70 -20.32
N LEU A 536 7.34 -18.28 -19.56
CA LEU A 536 7.46 -18.16 -18.11
C LEU A 536 7.64 -19.51 -17.41
N VAL A 537 7.02 -20.58 -17.90
CA VAL A 537 7.26 -21.94 -17.38
C VAL A 537 8.68 -22.43 -17.72
N LYS A 538 9.17 -22.14 -18.93
CA LYS A 538 10.58 -22.41 -19.32
C LYS A 538 11.55 -21.65 -18.42
N PHE A 539 11.28 -20.37 -18.17
CA PHE A 539 12.06 -19.55 -17.23
C PHE A 539 12.10 -20.17 -15.84
N GLY A 540 10.93 -20.50 -15.28
CA GLY A 540 10.85 -21.15 -13.98
C GLY A 540 11.66 -22.46 -13.96
N LYS A 541 11.56 -23.31 -14.98
CA LYS A 541 12.37 -24.53 -15.08
C LYS A 541 13.87 -24.23 -15.04
N ALA A 542 14.33 -23.30 -15.87
CA ALA A 542 15.74 -22.93 -15.92
C ALA A 542 16.22 -22.31 -14.59
N ALA A 543 15.40 -21.47 -13.94
CA ALA A 543 15.72 -20.90 -12.63
C ALA A 543 15.93 -22.00 -11.58
N PHE A 544 15.03 -22.97 -11.54
CA PHE A 544 15.11 -24.13 -10.65
C PHE A 544 16.32 -25.02 -10.97
N ASP A 545 16.53 -25.38 -12.24
CA ASP A 545 17.67 -26.20 -12.66
C ASP A 545 19.01 -25.51 -12.31
N ASN A 546 19.10 -24.19 -12.44
CA ASN A 546 20.35 -23.46 -12.19
C ASN A 546 20.65 -23.23 -10.71
N VAL A 547 19.66 -22.81 -9.91
CA VAL A 547 19.86 -22.58 -8.46
C VAL A 547 20.21 -23.88 -7.74
N MET A 548 19.70 -25.02 -8.21
CA MET A 548 20.00 -26.34 -7.64
C MET A 548 21.49 -26.70 -7.63
N PHE A 549 22.27 -26.19 -8.58
CA PHE A 549 23.67 -26.58 -8.77
C PHE A 549 24.66 -25.42 -8.56
N ASP A 550 24.17 -24.21 -8.25
CA ASP A 550 25.00 -23.02 -8.19
C ASP A 550 24.61 -22.10 -7.00
N ILE A 551 25.38 -22.19 -5.93
CA ILE A 551 25.26 -21.34 -4.73
C ILE A 551 25.37 -19.85 -5.06
N SER A 552 26.15 -19.48 -6.08
CA SER A 552 26.33 -18.08 -6.46
C SER A 552 25.04 -17.50 -7.04
N LEU A 553 24.28 -18.29 -7.79
CA LEU A 553 22.96 -17.90 -8.30
C LEU A 553 21.91 -17.82 -7.20
N TYR A 554 21.99 -18.67 -6.18
CA TYR A 554 21.13 -18.53 -5.00
C TYR A 554 21.41 -17.23 -4.24
N ASN A 555 22.69 -16.92 -3.98
CA ASN A 555 23.06 -15.68 -3.32
C ASN A 555 22.59 -14.47 -4.11
N LEU A 556 22.76 -14.50 -5.43
CA LEU A 556 22.26 -13.48 -6.33
C LEU A 556 20.74 -13.34 -6.24
N MET A 557 19.98 -14.44 -6.28
CA MET A 557 18.52 -14.39 -6.11
C MET A 557 18.09 -13.72 -4.79
N LYS A 558 18.91 -13.81 -3.74
CA LYS A 558 18.66 -13.19 -2.43
C LYS A 558 19.02 -11.70 -2.41
N THR A 559 20.13 -11.31 -3.04
CA THR A 559 20.67 -9.94 -2.97
C THR A 559 20.27 -9.06 -4.14
N ASP A 560 20.07 -9.63 -5.31
CA ASP A 560 19.76 -8.96 -6.57
C ASP A 560 19.00 -9.91 -7.50
N TYR A 561 17.67 -9.92 -7.32
CA TYR A 561 16.81 -10.82 -8.07
C TYR A 561 16.77 -10.49 -9.57
N SER A 562 17.00 -9.22 -9.93
CA SER A 562 17.02 -8.77 -11.32
C SER A 562 18.16 -9.46 -12.07
N VAL A 563 19.40 -9.32 -11.60
CA VAL A 563 20.59 -9.95 -12.19
C VAL A 563 20.51 -11.48 -12.13
N PHE A 564 19.79 -12.05 -11.15
CA PHE A 564 19.47 -13.47 -11.15
C PHE A 564 18.60 -13.87 -12.35
N CYS A 565 17.48 -13.16 -12.59
CA CYS A 565 16.63 -13.40 -13.76
C CYS A 565 17.43 -13.28 -15.05
N GLU A 566 18.28 -12.26 -15.14
CA GLU A 566 19.15 -12.01 -16.28
C GLU A 566 20.04 -13.22 -16.63
N LYS A 567 20.76 -13.74 -15.63
CA LYS A 567 21.64 -14.90 -15.82
C LYS A 567 20.87 -16.16 -16.21
N VAL A 568 19.67 -16.34 -15.67
CA VAL A 568 18.80 -17.46 -16.04
C VAL A 568 18.35 -17.34 -17.49
N LEU A 569 17.96 -16.13 -17.93
CA LEU A 569 17.49 -15.89 -19.30
C LEU A 569 18.61 -16.01 -20.35
N ALA A 570 19.82 -15.56 -20.02
CA ALA A 570 21.00 -15.75 -20.88
C ALA A 570 21.24 -17.24 -21.15
N LYS A 571 21.19 -18.09 -20.11
CA LYS A 571 21.36 -19.54 -20.24
C LYS A 571 20.28 -20.20 -21.11
N ILE A 572 19.03 -19.75 -21.01
CA ILE A 572 17.95 -20.25 -21.88
C ILE A 572 18.25 -19.91 -23.35
N SER A 573 18.75 -18.71 -23.60
CA SER A 573 19.10 -18.25 -24.95
C SER A 573 20.28 -19.05 -25.55
N ASP A 574 21.27 -19.38 -24.72
CA ASP A 574 22.40 -20.24 -25.12
C ASP A 574 21.97 -21.68 -25.41
N GLU A 575 21.05 -22.25 -24.61
CA GLU A 575 20.51 -23.59 -24.86
C GLU A 575 19.70 -23.66 -26.17
N ASP A 576 18.94 -22.62 -26.47
CA ASP A 576 18.15 -22.57 -27.69
C ASP A 576 19.05 -22.36 -28.93
N SER A 577 20.07 -21.50 -28.86
CA SER A 577 21.03 -21.32 -29.97
C SER A 577 21.83 -22.61 -30.28
N ASN A 578 22.23 -23.37 -29.25
CA ASN A 578 22.94 -24.64 -29.42
C ASN A 578 22.09 -25.76 -30.03
N LYS A 579 20.76 -25.77 -29.81
CA LYS A 579 19.85 -26.71 -30.47
C LYS A 579 19.74 -26.45 -31.98
N PHE A 580 19.92 -25.21 -32.41
CA PHE A 580 19.86 -24.86 -33.84
C PHE A 580 21.18 -25.09 -34.58
N SER A 581 22.33 -24.89 -33.93
CA SER A 581 23.65 -25.11 -34.56
C SER A 581 23.97 -26.59 -34.86
N GLY A 582 23.31 -27.53 -34.17
CA GLY A 582 23.46 -28.98 -34.40
C GLY A 582 22.80 -29.52 -35.68
N LYS A 583 21.93 -28.77 -36.35
CA LYS A 583 21.36 -29.14 -37.66
C LYS A 583 22.22 -28.57 -38.78
N LYS A 584 23.39 -29.18 -39.02
CA LYS A 584 24.19 -28.96 -40.23
C LYS A 584 23.43 -29.47 -41.46
N GLY A 585 22.60 -28.62 -42.06
CA GLY A 585 21.88 -28.98 -43.28
C GLY A 585 20.91 -27.91 -43.75
N SER A 586 21.42 -26.99 -44.58
CA SER A 586 20.69 -26.31 -45.66
C SER A 586 19.75 -25.13 -45.32
N ARG A 587 20.06 -24.00 -45.97
CA ARG A 587 19.31 -22.74 -46.14
C ARG A 587 19.28 -21.76 -44.96
N ALA A 588 20.12 -20.73 -45.09
CA ALA A 588 20.06 -19.48 -44.33
C ALA A 588 18.74 -18.74 -44.61
N HIS A 589 17.72 -18.97 -43.78
CA HIS A 589 16.62 -18.04 -43.64
C HIS A 589 17.06 -16.93 -42.68
N ARG A 590 17.02 -15.68 -43.13
CA ARG A 590 17.09 -14.50 -42.24
C ARG A 590 15.92 -14.59 -41.27
N SER A 591 16.16 -15.08 -40.06
CA SER A 591 15.19 -15.07 -38.98
C SER A 591 15.03 -13.64 -38.49
N ARG A 592 13.82 -13.08 -38.59
CA ARG A 592 13.43 -11.89 -37.83
C ARG A 592 13.73 -12.14 -36.36
N GLU A 593 14.39 -11.19 -35.70
CA GLU A 593 14.50 -11.20 -34.24
C GLU A 593 13.11 -11.37 -33.65
N PRO A 594 12.92 -12.29 -32.69
CA PRO A 594 11.62 -12.47 -32.09
C PRO A 594 11.29 -11.24 -31.24
N GLU A 595 10.29 -10.45 -31.65
CA GLU A 595 9.65 -9.33 -30.91
C GLU A 595 9.15 -9.70 -29.49
N PHE A 596 9.34 -10.95 -29.06
CA PHE A 596 8.90 -11.51 -27.78
C PHE A 596 10.06 -12.21 -27.07
N SER A 597 11.25 -11.61 -27.07
CA SER A 597 12.34 -12.06 -26.21
C SER A 597 12.08 -11.52 -24.80
N LEU A 598 11.70 -12.42 -23.88
CA LEU A 598 11.59 -12.14 -22.44
C LEU A 598 12.87 -11.48 -21.90
N THR A 599 14.01 -11.83 -22.51
CA THR A 599 15.31 -11.16 -22.45
C THR A 599 15.13 -9.66 -22.75
N SER A 600 14.88 -9.25 -24.00
CA SER A 600 14.86 -7.82 -24.41
C SER A 600 13.97 -6.87 -23.59
N ARG A 601 12.91 -7.39 -22.94
CA ARG A 601 12.02 -6.59 -22.10
C ARG A 601 12.67 -6.22 -20.77
N ILE A 602 13.23 -7.20 -20.06
CA ILE A 602 13.77 -7.01 -18.71
C ILE A 602 15.08 -6.20 -18.73
N PHE A 603 15.90 -6.34 -19.78
CA PHE A 603 17.27 -5.80 -19.81
C PHE A 603 17.41 -4.31 -20.16
N ASN A 604 16.39 -3.67 -20.74
CA ASN A 604 16.52 -2.30 -21.28
C ASN A 604 15.65 -1.24 -20.60
N SER A 605 14.88 -1.60 -19.57
CA SER A 605 14.03 -0.67 -18.84
C SER A 605 14.69 -0.29 -17.51
N GLU A 606 15.54 0.74 -17.51
CA GLU A 606 15.72 1.50 -16.28
C GLU A 606 14.39 2.18 -15.97
N VAL A 607 13.78 1.80 -14.84
CA VAL A 607 12.59 2.51 -14.35
C VAL A 607 13.07 3.85 -13.82
N THR A 608 13.05 4.87 -14.67
CA THR A 608 13.27 6.23 -14.27
C THR A 608 11.93 6.84 -13.90
N TYR A 609 11.73 7.11 -12.62
CA TYR A 609 10.71 8.08 -12.24
C TYR A 609 11.24 9.46 -12.66
N PRO A 610 10.48 10.25 -13.43
CA PRO A 610 10.84 11.65 -13.57
C PRO A 610 10.80 12.24 -12.16
N PHE A 611 11.98 12.47 -11.58
CA PHE A 611 12.10 13.39 -10.45
C PHE A 611 11.43 14.68 -10.91
N CYS A 612 10.58 15.28 -10.07
CA CYS A 612 9.80 16.48 -10.38
C CYS A 612 10.64 17.41 -11.27
N VAL A 613 10.34 17.38 -12.57
CA VAL A 613 11.03 18.19 -13.55
C VAL A 613 10.73 19.61 -13.13
N GLU A 614 11.75 20.44 -12.96
CA GLU A 614 11.55 21.87 -12.71
C GLU A 614 10.51 22.38 -13.72
N PRO A 615 9.50 23.14 -13.30
CA PRO A 615 8.51 23.65 -14.23
C PRO A 615 9.25 24.40 -15.35
N GLU A 616 9.02 24.00 -16.60
CA GLU A 616 9.46 24.79 -17.74
C GLU A 616 8.72 26.14 -17.67
N ASP A 617 9.48 27.21 -17.43
CA ASP A 617 9.00 28.61 -17.34
C ASP A 617 8.33 29.09 -18.64
#